data_AF-A0A9D4QUP0-F1
#
_entry.id   AF-A0A9D4QUP0-F1
#
_cell.length_a   1.000
_cell.length_b   1.000
_cell.length_c   1.000
_cell.angle_alpha   90.00
_cell.angle_beta   90.00
_cell.angle_gamma   90.00
#
_symmetry.space_group_name_H-M   'P 1'
#
loop_
_entity.id
_entity.type
_entity.pdbx_description
1 polymer ?
#
loop_
_entity_poly.entity_id
_entity_poly.type
_entity_poly.pdbx_seq_one_letter_code
_entity_poly.pdbx_strand_id
1 'polypeptide(L)'
;MGLKMTLRENFIREARCEIAPFLQQQDEDIEMLDEVIDKMKETKENPGLKKVCQEDELIRQFGLYHLGRLGPLDEQRLKDQDNVRTKMRSLARLLVRLNGEELFSYPLSHFICAQKFDLVAKTVKEMYQEIGSSQLGLNLGHYIKQVSLLKSSMCLRRQDCRRKKRGKRVHRNVRCRVEGKGFISRQQKQASKSNEQKM
;
A
#
# COMPACT_ATOMS: atom_id res chain seq x y z
N MET A 1 -10.00 34.61 -5.57
CA MET A 1 -8.84 34.27 -6.44
C MET A 1 -8.67 32.76 -6.45
N GLY A 2 -9.09 32.08 -7.52
CA GLY A 2 -8.98 30.63 -7.63
C GLY A 2 -7.58 30.23 -8.09
N LEU A 3 -6.80 29.57 -7.23
CA LEU A 3 -5.54 28.96 -7.60
C LEU A 3 -5.83 27.82 -8.60
N LYS A 4 -5.50 28.03 -9.88
CA LYS A 4 -5.49 26.97 -10.89
C LYS A 4 -4.35 26.02 -10.53
N MET A 5 -4.70 24.94 -9.84
CA MET A 5 -3.78 23.82 -9.62
C MET A 5 -3.34 23.23 -10.95
N THR A 6 -2.04 22.98 -11.08
CA THR A 6 -1.45 22.31 -12.25
C THR A 6 -1.91 20.84 -12.32
N LEU A 7 -1.91 20.25 -13.53
CA LEU A 7 -2.25 18.82 -13.74
C LEU A 7 -1.48 17.88 -12.79
N ARG A 8 -0.22 18.20 -12.51
CA ARG A 8 0.64 17.44 -11.59
C ARG A 8 0.16 17.53 -10.14
N GLU A 9 -0.26 18.71 -9.70
CA GLU A 9 -0.77 18.91 -8.34
C GLU A 9 -2.13 18.24 -8.15
N ASN A 10 -2.99 18.25 -9.18
CA ASN A 10 -4.26 17.52 -9.17
C ASN A 10 -4.01 16.01 -9.05
N PHE A 11 -3.10 15.45 -9.85
CA PHE A 11 -2.74 14.02 -9.77
C PHE A 11 -2.20 13.62 -8.39
N ILE A 12 -1.30 14.44 -7.81
CA ILE A 12 -0.75 14.17 -6.48
C ILE A 12 -1.83 14.28 -5.40
N ARG A 13 -2.75 15.25 -5.52
CA ARG A 13 -3.88 15.40 -4.60
C ARG A 13 -4.81 14.20 -4.67
N GLU A 14 -5.18 13.77 -5.88
CA GLU A 14 -6.02 12.59 -6.11
C GLU A 14 -5.37 11.33 -5.54
N ALA A 15 -4.10 11.09 -5.84
CA ALA A 15 -3.36 9.96 -5.28
C ALA A 15 -3.30 10.00 -3.74
N ARG A 16 -3.16 11.20 -3.13
CA ARG A 16 -3.21 11.35 -1.67
C ARG A 16 -4.60 11.05 -1.10
N CYS A 17 -5.66 11.50 -1.76
CA CYS A 17 -7.03 11.20 -1.36
C CYS A 17 -7.31 9.69 -1.42
N GLU A 18 -6.82 9.00 -2.46
CA GLU A 18 -6.98 7.55 -2.60
C GLU A 18 -6.18 6.75 -1.55
N ILE A 19 -5.01 7.25 -1.14
CA ILE A 19 -4.14 6.57 -0.16
C ILE A 19 -4.54 6.88 1.29
N ALA A 20 -5.17 8.04 1.56
CA ALA A 20 -5.48 8.51 2.91
C ALA A 20 -6.22 7.49 3.80
N PRO A 21 -7.25 6.75 3.32
CA PRO A 21 -7.93 5.73 4.13
C PRO A 21 -6.97 4.63 4.63
N PHE A 22 -5.98 4.27 3.82
CA PHE A 22 -4.99 3.23 4.14
C PHE A 22 -3.86 3.74 5.06
N LEU A 23 -3.73 5.06 5.24
CA LEU A 23 -2.74 5.65 6.16
C LEU A 23 -3.25 5.75 7.60
N GLN A 24 -4.57 5.75 7.81
CA GLN A 24 -5.19 5.90 9.13
C GLN A 24 -5.53 4.57 9.82
N GLN A 25 -5.39 3.45 9.11
CA GLN A 25 -5.67 2.12 9.63
C GLN A 25 -4.83 1.81 10.89
N GLN A 26 -5.49 1.56 12.02
CA GLN A 26 -4.87 1.07 13.24
C GLN A 26 -4.86 -0.46 13.20
N ASP A 27 -3.82 -1.09 13.73
CA ASP A 27 -3.68 -2.56 13.75
C ASP A 27 -4.54 -3.20 14.87
N GLU A 28 -5.74 -2.65 15.12
CA GLU A 28 -6.57 -2.98 16.30
C GLU A 28 -7.40 -4.27 16.14
N ASP A 29 -7.45 -4.87 14.95
CA ASP A 29 -8.33 -6.03 14.64
C ASP A 29 -7.59 -7.32 14.22
N ILE A 30 -6.35 -7.52 14.71
CA ILE A 30 -5.54 -8.69 14.33
C ILE A 30 -6.22 -10.01 14.75
N GLU A 31 -6.76 -10.10 15.96
CA GLU A 31 -7.45 -11.30 16.45
C GLU A 31 -8.68 -11.63 15.60
N MET A 32 -9.47 -10.60 15.25
CA MET A 32 -10.64 -10.76 14.38
C MET A 32 -10.24 -11.21 12.96
N LEU A 33 -9.11 -10.72 12.44
CA LEU A 33 -8.59 -11.18 11.16
C LEU A 33 -8.26 -12.67 11.19
N ASP A 34 -7.58 -13.13 12.23
CA ASP A 34 -7.20 -14.55 12.36
C ASP A 34 -8.45 -15.43 12.45
N GLU A 35 -9.49 -15.02 13.20
CA GLU A 35 -10.78 -15.71 13.19
C GLU A 35 -11.43 -15.77 11.79
N VAL A 36 -11.38 -14.68 11.03
CA VAL A 36 -11.94 -14.61 9.67
C VAL A 36 -11.23 -15.58 8.74
N ILE A 37 -9.90 -15.70 8.87
CA ILE A 37 -9.08 -16.64 8.10
C ILE A 37 -9.36 -18.08 8.54
N ASP A 38 -9.44 -18.35 9.84
CA ASP A 38 -9.70 -19.69 10.37
C ASP A 38 -11.06 -20.23 9.95
N LYS A 39 -12.07 -19.36 9.86
CA LYS A 39 -13.41 -19.68 9.36
C LYS A 39 -13.47 -19.83 7.82
N MET A 40 -12.37 -19.63 7.08
CA MET A 40 -12.34 -19.92 5.64
C MET A 40 -12.63 -21.40 5.37
N LYS A 41 -13.46 -21.68 4.37
CA LYS A 41 -13.57 -23.04 3.84
C LYS A 41 -12.41 -23.27 2.88
N GLU A 42 -11.69 -24.36 3.06
CA GLU A 42 -10.79 -24.88 2.04
C GLU A 42 -11.58 -25.75 1.07
N THR A 43 -11.26 -25.64 -0.21
CA THR A 43 -11.88 -26.47 -1.25
C THR A 43 -10.82 -27.38 -1.86
N LYS A 44 -11.22 -28.57 -2.32
CA LYS A 44 -10.31 -29.51 -2.99
C LYS A 44 -9.60 -28.90 -4.19
N GLU A 45 -10.27 -27.97 -4.88
CA GLU A 45 -9.75 -27.26 -6.06
C GLU A 45 -8.69 -26.21 -5.72
N ASN A 46 -8.68 -25.69 -4.50
CA ASN A 46 -7.72 -24.67 -4.07
C ASN A 46 -7.29 -24.94 -2.61
N PRO A 47 -6.46 -25.97 -2.38
CA PRO A 47 -5.95 -26.30 -1.06
C PRO A 47 -4.97 -25.22 -0.56
N GLY A 48 -4.90 -25.03 0.76
CA GLY A 48 -3.89 -24.17 1.39
C GLY A 48 -4.13 -22.66 1.29
N LEU A 49 -5.29 -22.21 0.82
CA LEU A 49 -5.62 -20.77 0.75
C LEU A 49 -5.61 -20.10 2.13
N LYS A 50 -5.94 -20.83 3.22
CA LYS A 50 -5.81 -20.29 4.58
C LYS A 50 -4.38 -19.91 4.88
N LYS A 51 -3.45 -20.83 4.63
CA LYS A 51 -2.01 -20.63 4.86
C LYS A 51 -1.50 -19.43 4.06
N VAL A 52 -1.90 -19.31 2.79
CA VAL A 52 -1.56 -18.14 1.96
C VAL A 52 -2.06 -16.84 2.59
N CYS A 53 -3.31 -16.80 3.06
CA CYS A 53 -3.86 -15.63 3.76
C CYS A 53 -3.16 -15.35 5.09
N GLN A 54 -2.67 -16.38 5.79
CA GLN A 54 -1.94 -16.24 7.06
C GLN A 54 -0.52 -15.72 6.87
N GLU A 55 0.14 -16.06 5.76
CA GLU A 55 1.56 -15.77 5.53
C GLU A 55 1.79 -14.50 4.70
N ASP A 56 0.89 -14.14 3.78
CA ASP A 56 1.08 -12.97 2.92
C ASP A 56 0.72 -11.66 3.63
N GLU A 57 1.72 -10.84 3.92
CA GLU A 57 1.58 -9.54 4.61
C GLU A 57 0.56 -8.62 3.92
N LEU A 58 0.53 -8.61 2.59
CA LEU A 58 -0.29 -7.66 1.84
C LEU A 58 -1.76 -8.10 1.81
N ILE A 59 -2.02 -9.41 1.72
CA ILE A 59 -3.37 -9.99 1.86
C ILE A 59 -3.90 -9.76 3.28
N ARG A 60 -3.08 -9.94 4.32
CA ARG A 60 -3.49 -9.66 5.71
C ARG A 60 -3.88 -8.20 5.91
N GLN A 61 -3.03 -7.29 5.44
CA GLN A 61 -3.28 -5.85 5.55
C GLN A 61 -4.54 -5.44 4.77
N PHE A 62 -4.81 -6.09 3.63
CA PHE A 62 -6.05 -5.91 2.88
C PHE A 62 -7.27 -6.40 3.67
N GLY A 63 -7.17 -7.54 4.35
CA GLY A 63 -8.23 -8.03 5.24
C GLY A 63 -8.53 -7.05 6.37
N LEU A 64 -7.50 -6.62 7.11
CA LEU A 64 -7.62 -5.62 8.19
C LEU A 64 -8.25 -4.31 7.71
N TYR A 65 -7.89 -3.87 6.49
CA TYR A 65 -8.46 -2.66 5.91
C TYR A 65 -9.99 -2.74 5.74
N HIS A 66 -10.51 -3.89 5.34
CA HIS A 66 -11.96 -4.08 5.21
C HIS A 66 -12.62 -4.32 6.58
N LEU A 67 -11.94 -4.94 7.53
CA LEU A 67 -12.45 -5.13 8.90
C LEU A 67 -12.59 -3.81 9.67
N GLY A 68 -11.65 -2.88 9.51
CA GLY A 68 -11.76 -1.54 10.11
C GLY A 68 -12.90 -0.68 9.55
N ARG A 69 -13.69 -1.20 8.59
CA ARG A 69 -14.80 -0.51 7.94
C ARG A 69 -16.14 -1.24 8.11
N LEU A 70 -16.20 -2.24 8.98
CA LEU A 70 -17.45 -2.95 9.26
C LEU A 70 -18.47 -1.99 9.89
N GLY A 71 -19.75 -2.21 9.56
CA GLY A 71 -20.85 -1.48 10.20
C GLY A 71 -20.92 -1.75 11.70
N PRO A 72 -21.58 -0.87 12.49
CA PRO A 72 -21.64 -1.01 13.95
C PRO A 72 -22.58 -2.14 14.43
N LEU A 73 -23.44 -2.67 13.56
CA LEU A 73 -24.48 -3.64 13.90
C LEU A 73 -23.99 -5.09 13.74
N ASP A 74 -24.20 -5.94 14.74
CA ASP A 74 -23.63 -7.30 14.78
C ASP A 74 -24.05 -8.20 13.60
N GLU A 75 -25.31 -8.15 13.16
CA GLU A 75 -25.76 -8.90 11.96
C GLU A 75 -25.09 -8.41 10.67
N GLN A 76 -24.80 -7.11 10.59
CA GLN A 76 -24.08 -6.52 9.47
C GLN A 76 -22.60 -6.90 9.52
N ARG A 77 -22.00 -6.92 10.71
CA ARG A 77 -20.61 -7.35 10.93
C ARG A 77 -20.38 -8.80 10.48
N LEU A 78 -21.30 -9.71 10.80
CA LEU A 78 -21.22 -11.12 10.37
C LEU A 78 -21.24 -11.25 8.84
N LYS A 79 -22.20 -10.61 8.16
CA LYS A 79 -22.28 -10.61 6.68
C LYS A 79 -21.06 -9.99 6.04
N ASP A 80 -20.59 -8.89 6.62
CA ASP A 80 -19.42 -8.19 6.10
C ASP A 80 -18.13 -9.01 6.32
N GLN A 81 -18.00 -9.77 7.41
CA GLN A 81 -16.87 -10.69 7.62
C GLN A 81 -16.82 -11.80 6.56
N ASP A 82 -17.98 -12.35 6.16
CA ASP A 82 -18.05 -13.32 5.05
C ASP A 82 -17.65 -12.69 3.70
N ASN A 83 -18.00 -11.41 3.51
CA ASN A 83 -17.55 -10.65 2.35
C ASN A 83 -16.02 -10.43 2.39
N VAL A 84 -15.45 -10.00 3.53
CA VAL A 84 -13.98 -9.87 3.69
C VAL A 84 -13.29 -11.18 3.37
N ARG A 85 -13.80 -12.28 3.92
CA ARG A 85 -13.29 -13.63 3.67
C ARG A 85 -13.28 -13.98 2.18
N THR A 86 -14.36 -13.66 1.47
CA THR A 86 -14.48 -13.89 0.03
C THR A 86 -13.45 -13.07 -0.75
N LYS A 87 -13.28 -11.78 -0.40
CA LYS A 87 -12.29 -10.90 -1.04
C LYS A 87 -10.86 -11.42 -0.83
N MET A 88 -10.51 -11.78 0.41
CA MET A 88 -9.20 -12.35 0.73
C MET A 88 -8.94 -13.65 -0.02
N ARG A 89 -9.95 -14.54 -0.09
CA ARG A 89 -9.84 -15.80 -0.84
C ARG A 89 -9.59 -15.55 -2.32
N SER A 90 -10.25 -14.56 -2.93
CA SER A 90 -10.00 -14.18 -4.32
C SER A 90 -8.55 -13.73 -4.55
N LEU A 91 -7.98 -12.92 -3.65
CA LEU A 91 -6.57 -12.51 -3.73
C LEU A 91 -5.60 -13.66 -3.51
N ALA A 92 -5.88 -14.55 -2.56
CA ALA A 92 -5.07 -15.74 -2.33
C ALA A 92 -5.07 -16.68 -3.55
N ARG A 93 -6.23 -16.88 -4.20
CA ARG A 93 -6.32 -17.66 -5.45
C ARG A 93 -5.52 -17.03 -6.58
N LEU A 94 -5.58 -15.71 -6.71
CA LEU A 94 -4.75 -14.97 -7.67
C LEU A 94 -3.26 -15.18 -7.38
N LEU A 95 -2.83 -15.08 -6.12
CA LEU A 95 -1.44 -15.30 -5.73
C LEU A 95 -0.96 -16.72 -6.03
N VAL A 96 -1.79 -17.73 -5.73
CA VAL A 96 -1.47 -19.13 -6.04
C VAL A 96 -1.31 -19.32 -7.55
N ARG A 97 -2.19 -18.73 -8.37
CA ARG A 97 -2.08 -18.81 -9.84
C ARG A 97 -0.83 -18.10 -10.36
N LEU A 98 -0.52 -16.91 -9.85
CA LEU A 98 0.69 -16.18 -10.22
C LEU A 98 1.96 -16.95 -9.88
N ASN A 99 2.00 -17.59 -8.71
CA ASN A 99 3.13 -18.43 -8.30
C ASN A 99 3.22 -19.75 -9.09
N GLY A 100 2.14 -20.20 -9.73
CA GLY A 100 2.16 -21.35 -10.64
C GLY A 100 2.95 -21.10 -11.92
N GLU A 101 3.14 -19.83 -12.30
CA GLU A 101 3.92 -19.41 -13.48
C GLU A 101 5.40 -19.14 -13.12
N GLU A 102 5.78 -19.23 -11.84
CA GLU A 102 7.10 -18.86 -11.34
C GLU A 102 7.86 -20.09 -10.81
N LEU A 103 9.19 -20.03 -10.84
CA LEU A 103 10.05 -21.10 -10.31
C LEU A 103 10.03 -21.17 -8.77
N PHE A 104 9.74 -20.05 -8.11
CA PHE A 104 9.71 -19.92 -6.67
C PHE A 104 8.40 -19.26 -6.22
N SER A 105 7.98 -19.56 -5.00
CA SER A 105 6.85 -18.88 -4.37
C SER A 105 7.27 -17.48 -3.90
N TYR A 106 6.56 -16.47 -4.39
CA TYR A 106 6.73 -15.07 -4.04
C TYR A 106 5.49 -14.50 -3.36
N PRO A 107 5.64 -13.49 -2.47
CA PRO A 107 4.52 -12.78 -1.89
C PRO A 107 3.82 -11.91 -2.94
N LEU A 108 2.55 -11.57 -2.71
CA LEU A 108 1.74 -10.72 -3.60
C LEU A 108 2.42 -9.38 -3.88
N SER A 109 3.14 -8.84 -2.88
CA SER A 109 3.91 -7.61 -3.04
C SER A 109 4.94 -7.65 -4.17
N HIS A 110 5.43 -8.82 -4.57
CA HIS A 110 6.34 -8.98 -5.71
C HIS A 110 5.65 -8.71 -7.05
N PHE A 111 4.42 -9.21 -7.22
CA PHE A 111 3.65 -9.10 -8.46
C PHE A 111 2.98 -7.74 -8.64
N ILE A 112 2.65 -7.06 -7.54
CA ILE A 112 2.02 -5.73 -7.57
C ILE A 112 3.07 -4.66 -7.87
N CYS A 113 3.58 -4.64 -9.10
CA CYS A 113 4.51 -3.65 -9.63
C CYS A 113 4.28 -3.43 -11.13
N ALA A 114 4.77 -2.30 -11.66
CA ALA A 114 4.57 -1.95 -13.07
C ALA A 114 5.11 -3.02 -14.03
N GLN A 115 6.24 -3.65 -13.68
CA GLN A 115 6.92 -4.63 -14.51
C GLN A 115 6.16 -5.96 -14.63
N LYS A 116 5.34 -6.31 -13.63
CA LYS A 116 4.57 -7.57 -13.60
C LYS A 116 3.07 -7.36 -13.81
N PHE A 117 2.63 -6.13 -14.13
CA PHE A 117 1.21 -5.81 -14.28
C PHE A 117 0.56 -6.62 -15.41
N ASP A 118 1.24 -6.79 -16.54
CA ASP A 118 0.70 -7.55 -17.67
C ASP A 118 0.47 -9.02 -17.31
N LEU A 119 1.37 -9.61 -16.52
CA LEU A 119 1.20 -10.97 -15.98
C LEU A 119 -0.04 -11.03 -15.08
N VAL A 120 -0.19 -10.08 -14.14
CA VAL A 120 -1.36 -10.01 -13.27
C VAL A 120 -2.66 -9.86 -14.07
N ALA A 121 -2.69 -8.97 -15.06
CA ALA A 121 -3.86 -8.75 -15.90
C ALA A 121 -4.22 -9.99 -16.72
N LYS A 122 -3.22 -10.68 -17.29
CA LYS A 122 -3.40 -11.95 -18.00
C LYS A 122 -3.98 -13.03 -17.08
N THR A 123 -3.40 -13.23 -15.89
CA THR A 123 -3.88 -14.24 -14.95
C THR A 123 -5.32 -13.95 -14.48
N VAL A 124 -5.66 -12.69 -14.20
CA VAL A 124 -7.05 -12.31 -13.88
C VAL A 124 -7.98 -12.66 -15.03
N LYS A 125 -7.56 -12.41 -16.27
CA LYS A 125 -8.32 -12.74 -17.48
C LYS A 125 -8.61 -14.22 -17.59
N GLU A 126 -7.60 -15.05 -17.43
CA GLU A 126 -7.73 -16.50 -17.46
C GLU A 126 -8.67 -17.00 -16.36
N MET A 127 -8.51 -16.51 -15.12
CA MET A 127 -9.35 -16.89 -13.99
C MET A 127 -10.84 -16.62 -14.22
N TYR A 128 -11.21 -15.46 -14.78
CA TYR A 128 -12.63 -15.16 -15.01
C TYR A 128 -13.18 -15.84 -16.26
N GLN A 129 -12.33 -16.15 -17.25
CA GLN A 129 -12.72 -16.92 -18.44
C GLN A 129 -13.01 -18.38 -18.09
N GLU A 130 -12.16 -19.01 -17.27
CA GLU A 130 -12.36 -20.38 -16.78
C GLU A 130 -13.67 -20.53 -16.00
N ILE A 131 -14.02 -19.52 -15.19
CA ILE A 131 -15.22 -19.54 -14.34
C ILE A 131 -16.46 -19.03 -15.10
N GLY A 132 -16.28 -18.39 -16.26
CA GLY A 132 -17.37 -17.79 -17.03
C GLY A 132 -18.04 -16.59 -16.33
N SER A 133 -17.35 -15.88 -15.44
CA SER A 133 -17.92 -14.80 -14.64
C SER A 133 -17.16 -13.49 -14.79
N SER A 134 -17.62 -12.60 -15.67
CA SER A 134 -17.02 -11.26 -15.87
C SER A 134 -16.99 -10.42 -14.59
N GLN A 135 -17.93 -10.64 -13.67
CA GLN A 135 -17.95 -9.96 -12.37
C GLN A 135 -16.72 -10.29 -11.52
N LEU A 136 -16.17 -11.51 -11.63
CA LEU A 136 -14.93 -11.87 -10.96
C LEU A 136 -13.75 -11.01 -11.45
N GLY A 137 -13.66 -10.78 -12.76
CA GLY A 137 -12.63 -9.93 -13.36
C GLY A 137 -12.70 -8.49 -12.85
N LEU A 138 -13.91 -7.91 -12.83
CA LEU A 138 -14.14 -6.56 -12.28
C LEU A 138 -13.77 -6.48 -10.79
N ASN A 139 -14.22 -7.44 -10.00
CA ASN A 139 -13.92 -7.51 -8.57
C ASN A 139 -12.42 -7.61 -8.31
N LEU A 140 -11.71 -8.50 -9.02
CA LEU A 140 -10.26 -8.65 -8.91
C LEU A 140 -9.53 -7.37 -9.33
N GLY A 141 -9.97 -6.69 -10.39
CA GLY A 141 -9.43 -5.39 -10.78
C GLY A 141 -9.55 -4.34 -9.67
N HIS A 142 -10.71 -4.26 -9.02
CA HIS A 142 -10.90 -3.39 -7.86
C HIS A 142 -10.00 -3.78 -6.68
N TYR A 143 -9.84 -5.08 -6.40
CA TYR A 143 -9.00 -5.55 -5.30
C TYR A 143 -7.53 -5.25 -5.58
N ILE A 144 -7.05 -5.46 -6.80
CA ILE A 144 -5.68 -5.13 -7.22
C ILE A 144 -5.40 -3.64 -7.08
N LYS A 145 -6.35 -2.76 -7.46
CA LYS A 145 -6.23 -1.32 -7.23
C LYS A 145 -6.06 -1.02 -5.74
N GLN A 146 -6.94 -1.55 -4.90
CA GLN A 146 -6.87 -1.35 -3.43
C GLN A 146 -5.56 -1.87 -2.83
N VAL A 147 -5.13 -3.06 -3.24
CA VAL A 147 -3.85 -3.68 -2.82
C VAL A 147 -2.65 -2.83 -3.25
N SER A 148 -2.69 -2.22 -4.43
CA SER A 148 -1.63 -1.32 -4.92
C SER A 148 -1.52 -0.04 -4.08
N LEU A 149 -2.68 0.53 -3.71
CA LEU A 149 -2.75 1.71 -2.83
C LEU A 149 -2.25 1.36 -1.41
N LEU A 150 -2.65 0.20 -0.89
CA LEU A 150 -2.22 -0.32 0.40
C LEU A 150 -0.71 -0.58 0.44
N LYS A 151 -0.15 -1.23 -0.59
CA LYS A 151 1.31 -1.41 -0.71
C LYS A 151 2.04 -0.07 -0.67
N SER A 152 1.50 0.93 -1.35
CA SER A 152 2.05 2.29 -1.36
C SER A 152 1.96 2.94 0.03
N SER A 153 0.84 2.80 0.74
CA SER A 153 0.67 3.32 2.11
C SER A 153 1.65 2.67 3.10
N MET A 154 1.85 1.36 3.00
CA MET A 154 2.83 0.62 3.81
C MET A 154 4.26 1.10 3.57
N CYS A 155 4.64 1.36 2.32
CA CYS A 155 5.94 1.93 1.98
C CYS A 155 6.12 3.33 2.61
N LEU A 156 5.11 4.19 2.55
CA LEU A 156 5.13 5.53 3.16
C LEU A 156 5.26 5.45 4.69
N ARG A 157 4.45 4.62 5.35
CA ARG A 157 4.53 4.36 6.80
C ARG A 157 5.93 3.87 7.21
N ARG A 158 6.52 2.94 6.45
CA ARG A 158 7.89 2.44 6.71
C ARG A 158 8.94 3.55 6.56
N GLN A 159 8.80 4.45 5.58
CA GLN A 159 9.68 5.60 5.44
C GLN A 159 9.54 6.58 6.62
N ASP A 160 8.32 6.86 7.06
CA ASP A 160 8.08 7.70 8.24
C ASP A 160 8.61 7.07 9.52
N CYS A 161 8.47 5.75 9.69
CA CYS A 161 9.08 5.02 10.80
C CYS A 161 10.61 5.05 10.73
N ARG A 162 11.22 4.96 9.53
CA ARG A 162 12.67 5.12 9.35
C ARG A 162 13.12 6.55 9.64
N ARG A 163 12.36 7.57 9.23
CA ARG A 163 12.61 8.98 9.56
C ARG A 163 12.46 9.25 11.05
N LYS A 164 11.42 8.72 11.70
CA LYS A 164 11.21 8.76 13.16
C LYS A 164 12.30 8.01 13.92
N LYS A 165 12.76 6.83 13.45
CA LYS A 165 13.88 6.10 14.07
C LYS A 165 15.22 6.80 13.85
N ARG A 166 15.45 7.43 12.68
CA ARG A 166 16.60 8.32 12.44
C ARG A 166 16.54 9.56 13.33
N GLY A 167 15.35 10.15 13.50
CA GLY A 167 15.12 11.26 14.44
C GLY A 167 15.25 10.86 15.92
N LYS A 168 14.91 9.62 16.28
CA LYS A 168 15.06 9.06 17.63
C LYS A 168 16.49 8.56 17.93
N ARG A 169 17.30 8.21 16.92
CA ARG A 169 18.76 7.98 17.06
C ARG A 169 19.58 9.28 16.99
N VAL A 170 18.94 10.42 16.75
CA VAL A 170 19.52 11.76 16.91
C VAL A 170 18.78 12.49 18.03
N HIS A 171 18.62 11.80 19.17
CA HIS A 171 18.19 12.39 20.44
C HIS A 171 19.14 12.01 21.59
N ARG A 172 20.44 12.03 21.28
CA ARG A 172 21.55 12.51 22.13
C ARG A 172 22.62 12.97 21.14
N ASN A 173 23.00 14.25 21.22
CA ASN A 173 23.89 14.98 20.31
C ASN A 173 23.30 15.29 18.93
N VAL A 174 22.67 16.45 18.77
CA VAL A 174 23.32 17.72 18.45
C VAL A 174 22.23 18.78 18.41
N ARG A 175 22.12 19.51 19.53
CA ARG A 175 21.63 20.88 19.58
C ARG A 175 22.69 21.71 18.85
N CYS A 176 22.57 21.93 17.54
CA CYS A 176 23.27 23.00 16.82
C CYS A 176 22.89 23.07 15.34
N ARG A 177 22.55 24.29 14.90
CA ARG A 177 22.46 24.82 13.53
C ARG A 177 21.24 24.45 12.68
N VAL A 178 20.09 24.99 13.07
CA VAL A 178 19.19 25.65 12.10
C VAL A 178 18.63 26.92 12.76
N GLU A 179 19.42 28.00 12.74
CA GLU A 179 18.86 29.35 12.67
C GLU A 179 19.61 30.07 11.56
N GLY A 180 18.89 30.34 10.47
CA GLY A 180 19.39 31.18 9.41
C GLY A 180 19.52 32.61 9.89
N LYS A 181 20.76 33.07 10.07
CA LYS A 181 21.19 34.44 9.78
C LYS A 181 22.60 34.38 9.21
N GLY A 182 22.76 34.71 7.92
CA GLY A 182 24.08 34.91 7.33
C GLY A 182 24.25 34.60 5.84
N PHE A 183 23.26 33.99 5.17
CA PHE A 183 23.38 33.66 3.74
C PHE A 183 23.13 34.85 2.79
N ILE A 184 22.92 36.06 3.33
CA ILE A 184 22.96 37.34 2.60
C ILE A 184 24.11 38.17 3.19
N SER A 185 25.35 37.74 2.99
CA SER A 185 26.54 38.57 3.28
C SER A 185 27.85 38.08 2.63
N ARG A 186 27.83 36.94 1.90
CA ARG A 186 29.05 36.36 1.31
C ARG A 186 29.14 36.38 -0.22
N GLN A 187 28.08 36.72 -0.95
CA GLN A 187 28.17 36.95 -2.40
C GLN A 187 28.39 38.41 -2.80
N GLN A 188 28.04 39.40 -1.96
CA GLN A 188 28.43 40.80 -2.21
C GLN A 188 29.88 41.13 -1.80
N LYS A 189 30.53 40.33 -0.93
CA LYS A 189 31.94 40.54 -0.53
C LYS A 189 32.99 39.87 -1.44
N GLN A 190 32.57 39.09 -2.45
CA GLN A 190 33.48 38.53 -3.46
C GLN A 190 33.44 39.29 -4.80
N ALA A 191 32.39 40.06 -5.07
CA ALA A 191 32.34 40.98 -6.21
C ALA A 191 33.13 42.29 -5.95
N SER A 192 33.27 42.71 -4.69
CA SER A 192 34.04 43.92 -4.34
C SER A 192 35.56 43.70 -4.18
N LYS A 193 36.03 42.45 -4.10
CA LYS A 193 37.47 42.12 -3.99
C LYS A 193 38.14 41.75 -5.31
N SER A 194 37.37 41.60 -6.40
CA SER A 194 37.94 41.39 -7.75
C SER A 194 38.14 42.69 -8.54
N ASN A 195 37.64 43.84 -8.05
CA ASN A 195 37.86 45.16 -8.66
C ASN A 195 38.98 45.99 -8.00
N GLU A 196 39.58 45.52 -6.89
CA GLU A 196 40.77 46.13 -6.26
C GLU A 196 42.08 45.37 -6.56
N GLN A 197 42.06 44.39 -7.47
CA GLN A 197 43.27 43.71 -7.98
C GLN A 197 43.44 43.86 -9.50
N LYS A 198 42.72 44.81 -10.11
CA LYS A 198 42.90 45.25 -11.50
C LYS A 198 42.98 46.79 -11.65
N MET A 199 43.40 47.48 -10.59
CA MET A 199 44.03 48.81 -10.64
C MET A 199 45.42 48.70 -10.03
#